data_AF-A0AAV8SZG7-F1
#
_entry.id   AF-A0AAV8SZG7-F1
#
_cell.length_a   1.000
_cell.length_b   1.000
_cell.length_c   1.000
_cell.angle_alpha   90.00
_cell.angle_beta   90.00
_cell.angle_gamma   90.00
#
_symmetry.space_group_name_H-M   'P 1'
#
loop_
_entity.id
_entity.type
_entity.pdbx_description
1 polymer ?
#
loop_
_entity_poly.entity_id
_entity_poly.type
_entity_poly.pdbx_seq_one_letter_code
_entity_poly.pdbx_strand_id
1 'polypeptide(L)'
;MKNVLTFTITEDDLRCPIADLVSLVESRFDEPSIVGKLCHMLFRVYVDVSMFEYDLEVFNYMVSNGLKIDERSCIISLLALKRCGKMEACLNLFEKILESDIEITVYSLTIVIGALCKSGKVQRAKDLLIEMSVKGIKPTIFTYNTLLNAYIKMDFGGVNEMLKLMAMEETVYNASTYTILIAWFGSNRKFVQAEKLFEEMHERKVEPDVHVYTSVICWNCKAGNLRMTFMLFDEMAKKGIATNVHTYGALIDSVCKAGKVEAAEILLNEMQSKGFDVNVVFNIFIDGYCRKGFINKAIKVLAAMEKKGFNEDIFTHNIIASGLSKLQSVGTAIRKFVEPEGPVEFSLYTSNYCYTRNIII
;
A
#
# COMPACT_ATOMS: atom_id res chain seq x y z
N MET A 1 11.72 12.95 33.80
CA MET A 1 12.66 13.72 32.97
C MET A 1 12.22 13.80 31.51
N LYS A 2 11.97 12.68 30.80
CA LYS A 2 11.41 12.71 29.42
C LYS A 2 10.18 13.61 29.28
N ASN A 3 9.14 13.41 30.11
CA ASN A 3 7.91 14.22 30.04
C ASN A 3 8.15 15.71 30.33
N VAL A 4 9.14 16.04 31.15
CA VAL A 4 9.51 17.44 31.45
C VAL A 4 10.18 18.05 30.23
N LEU A 5 11.13 17.36 29.60
CA LEU A 5 11.77 17.81 28.37
C LEU A 5 10.78 17.93 27.21
N THR A 6 9.84 16.99 27.07
CA THR A 6 8.78 17.06 26.06
C THR A 6 7.93 18.31 26.28
N PHE A 7 7.48 18.54 27.52
CA PHE A 7 6.67 19.70 27.89
C PHE A 7 7.39 21.03 27.63
N THR A 8 8.66 21.15 28.02
CA THR A 8 9.46 22.36 27.79
C THR A 8 9.74 22.61 26.31
N ILE A 9 9.94 21.56 25.50
CA ILE A 9 10.16 21.71 24.06
C ILE A 9 8.87 22.13 23.35
N THR A 10 7.70 21.65 23.81
CA THR A 10 6.41 21.95 23.19
C THR A 10 5.79 23.29 23.64
N GLU A 11 6.02 23.74 24.87
CA GLU A 11 5.43 24.99 25.39
C GLU A 11 6.28 26.23 25.13
N ASP A 12 7.61 26.13 25.26
CA ASP A 12 8.52 27.28 25.11
C ASP A 12 9.12 27.43 23.70
N ASP A 13 8.72 26.60 22.75
CA ASP A 13 9.26 26.55 21.37
C ASP A 13 10.79 26.57 21.37
N LEU A 14 11.38 25.82 22.32
CA LEU A 14 12.78 25.93 22.72
C LEU A 14 13.70 25.35 21.63
N ARG A 15 13.92 26.14 20.58
CA ARG A 15 14.81 25.90 19.43
C ARG A 15 16.27 26.18 19.81
N CYS A 16 16.71 25.68 20.96
CA CYS A 16 18.09 25.90 21.38
C CYS A 16 19.02 24.92 20.64
N PRO A 17 20.09 25.41 20.00
CA PRO A 17 21.16 24.57 19.48
C PRO A 17 21.64 23.59 20.54
N ILE A 18 21.91 22.34 20.15
CA ILE A 18 22.40 21.32 21.10
C ILE A 18 23.65 21.79 21.87
N ALA A 19 24.49 22.60 21.24
CA ALA A 19 25.69 23.17 21.86
C ALA A 19 25.37 23.96 23.15
N ASP A 20 24.27 24.73 23.16
CA ASP A 20 23.87 25.52 24.32
C ASP A 20 23.36 24.62 25.45
N LEU A 21 22.56 23.61 25.11
CA LEU A 21 22.05 22.63 26.08
C LEU A 21 23.18 21.81 26.71
N VAL A 22 24.17 21.40 25.89
CA VAL A 22 25.31 20.64 26.40
C VAL A 22 26.21 21.52 27.25
N SER A 23 26.50 22.76 26.85
CA SER A 23 27.30 23.69 27.67
C SER A 23 26.67 23.94 29.05
N LEU A 24 25.34 23.99 29.12
CA LEU A 24 24.60 24.21 30.36
C LEU A 24 24.64 22.98 31.27
N VAL A 25 24.70 21.78 30.69
CA VAL A 25 24.83 20.52 31.43
C VAL A 25 26.27 20.27 31.86
N GLU A 26 27.25 20.53 31.01
CA GLU A 26 28.69 20.46 31.32
C GLU A 26 29.06 21.44 32.43
N SER A 27 28.51 22.66 32.41
CA SER A 27 28.74 23.65 33.48
C SER A 27 28.22 23.23 34.86
N ARG A 28 27.31 22.24 34.92
CA ARG A 28 26.67 21.77 36.15
C ARG A 28 27.09 20.36 36.55
N PHE A 29 27.63 19.58 35.64
CA PHE A 29 27.93 18.16 35.83
C PHE A 29 29.20 17.77 35.05
N ASP A 30 30.29 17.49 35.79
CA ASP A 30 31.62 17.12 35.24
C ASP A 30 31.72 15.65 34.76
N GLU A 31 30.61 15.01 34.37
CA GLU A 31 30.62 13.60 33.98
C GLU A 31 30.19 13.39 32.51
N PRO A 32 31.10 12.95 31.61
CA PRO A 32 30.81 12.70 30.19
C PRO A 32 29.66 11.70 29.96
N SER A 33 29.37 10.85 30.95
CA SER A 33 28.26 9.89 30.92
C SER A 33 26.89 10.57 30.83
N ILE A 34 26.77 11.78 31.39
CA ILE A 34 25.51 12.52 31.47
C ILE A 34 25.17 13.15 30.13
N VAL A 35 26.17 13.69 29.41
CA VAL A 35 25.99 14.28 28.08
C VAL A 35 25.48 13.22 27.09
N GLY A 36 26.07 12.01 27.08
CA GLY A 36 25.59 10.92 26.24
C GLY A 36 24.13 10.53 26.53
N LYS A 37 23.76 10.40 27.82
CA LYS A 37 22.38 10.10 28.24
C LYS A 37 21.40 11.21 27.84
N LEU A 38 21.82 12.47 27.96
CA LEU A 38 21.02 13.61 27.53
C LEU A 38 20.77 13.56 26.02
N CYS A 39 21.81 13.35 25.21
CA CYS A 39 21.67 13.25 23.75
C CYS A 39 20.72 12.10 23.36
N HIS A 40 20.81 10.94 24.00
CA HIS A 40 19.84 9.83 23.78
C HIS A 40 18.41 10.17 24.18
N MET A 41 18.21 10.95 25.25
CA MET A 41 16.87 11.44 25.60
C MET A 41 16.35 12.45 24.58
N LEU A 42 17.21 13.36 24.10
CA LEU A 42 16.88 14.33 23.07
C LEU A 42 16.49 13.65 21.75
N PHE A 43 17.22 12.62 21.32
CA PHE A 43 16.84 11.76 20.18
C PHE A 43 15.37 11.31 20.28
N ARG A 44 14.99 10.75 21.42
CA ARG A 44 13.61 10.27 21.63
C ARG A 44 12.59 11.39 21.64
N VAL A 45 12.90 12.51 22.30
CA VAL A 45 11.95 13.63 22.42
C VAL A 45 11.76 14.35 21.08
N TYR A 46 12.84 14.66 20.36
CA TYR A 46 12.73 15.30 19.04
C TYR A 46 12.06 14.40 18.02
N VAL A 47 12.29 13.09 18.06
CA VAL A 47 11.54 12.12 17.26
C VAL A 47 10.04 12.15 17.60
N ASP A 48 9.67 12.13 18.88
CA ASP A 48 8.27 12.16 19.32
C ASP A 48 7.55 13.45 18.88
N VAL A 49 8.25 14.58 18.88
CA VAL A 49 7.73 15.90 18.45
C VAL A 49 7.92 16.14 16.94
N SER A 50 8.47 15.17 16.19
CA SER A 50 8.74 15.27 14.74
C SER A 50 9.70 16.41 14.32
N MET A 51 10.60 16.82 15.22
CA MET A 51 11.64 17.83 15.00
C MET A 51 12.92 17.21 14.44
N PHE A 52 12.86 16.70 13.20
CA PHE A 52 13.93 15.89 12.60
C PHE A 52 15.24 16.64 12.30
N GLU A 53 15.20 17.96 12.11
CA GLU A 53 16.41 18.76 11.88
C GLU A 53 17.29 18.77 13.14
N TYR A 54 16.67 19.00 14.30
CA TYR A 54 17.34 18.95 15.61
C TYR A 54 17.79 17.54 15.99
N ASP A 55 17.04 16.52 15.59
CA ASP A 55 17.45 15.11 15.72
C ASP A 55 18.77 14.83 14.97
N LEU A 56 18.90 15.36 13.75
CA LEU A 56 20.11 15.27 12.95
C LEU A 56 21.26 16.12 13.51
N GLU A 57 20.98 17.28 14.10
CA GLU A 57 21.99 18.09 14.81
C GLU A 57 22.55 17.34 16.02
N VAL A 58 21.67 16.70 16.80
CA VAL A 58 22.08 15.86 17.94
C VAL A 58 22.96 14.71 17.46
N PHE A 59 22.58 14.05 16.36
CA PHE A 59 23.39 13.00 15.74
C PHE A 59 24.79 13.51 15.38
N ASN A 60 24.89 14.63 14.65
CA ASN A 60 26.18 15.17 14.21
C ASN A 60 27.05 15.57 15.40
N TYR A 61 26.45 16.19 16.43
CA TYR A 61 27.16 16.55 17.66
C TYR A 61 27.74 15.32 18.35
N MET A 62 26.96 14.23 18.47
CA MET A 62 27.45 13.01 19.08
C MET A 62 28.62 12.39 18.29
N VAL A 63 28.54 12.36 16.95
CA VAL A 63 29.62 11.84 16.10
C VAL A 63 30.87 12.72 16.22
N SER A 64 30.74 14.05 16.12
CA SER A 64 31.89 14.98 16.18
C SER A 64 32.60 14.98 17.53
N ASN A 65 31.90 14.68 18.63
CA ASN A 65 32.47 14.60 19.97
C ASN A 65 32.86 13.16 20.38
N GLY A 66 32.77 12.19 19.46
CA GLY A 66 33.11 10.78 19.73
C GLY A 66 32.23 10.12 20.78
N LEU A 67 31.01 10.63 20.99
CA LEU A 67 30.05 10.04 21.91
C LEU A 67 29.47 8.76 21.33
N LYS A 68 29.36 7.72 22.14
CA LYS A 68 28.79 6.44 21.72
C LYS A 68 27.31 6.64 21.37
N ILE A 69 26.92 6.32 20.14
CA ILE A 69 25.53 6.36 19.70
C ILE A 69 24.92 4.96 19.81
N ASP A 70 23.91 4.80 20.68
CA ASP A 70 23.11 3.58 20.77
C ASP A 70 22.36 3.29 19.46
N GLU A 71 22.50 2.05 18.97
CA GLU A 71 21.77 1.48 17.83
C GLU A 71 20.25 1.78 17.88
N ARG A 72 19.64 1.61 19.06
CA ARG A 72 18.20 1.82 19.24
C ARG A 72 17.78 3.26 18.96
N SER A 73 18.63 4.24 19.24
CA SER A 73 18.35 5.65 18.98
C SER A 73 18.27 5.89 17.47
N CYS A 74 19.25 5.38 16.72
CA CYS A 74 19.26 5.44 15.26
C CYS A 74 18.04 4.75 14.62
N ILE A 75 17.65 3.57 15.12
CA ILE A 75 16.47 2.84 14.62
C ILE A 75 15.19 3.65 14.81
N ILE A 76 15.02 4.29 15.97
CA ILE A 76 13.84 5.10 16.29
C ILE A 76 13.75 6.31 15.36
N SER A 77 14.86 7.01 15.13
CA SER A 77 14.93 8.14 14.19
C SER A 77 14.63 7.72 12.76
N LEU A 78 15.25 6.64 12.26
CA LEU A 78 14.99 6.11 10.92
C LEU A 78 13.51 5.70 10.76
N LEU A 79 12.92 5.06 11.78
CA LEU A 79 11.53 4.63 11.76
C LEU A 79 10.57 5.84 11.71
N ALA A 80 10.86 6.88 12.49
CA ALA A 80 10.05 8.09 12.53
C ALA A 80 10.13 8.87 11.21
N LEU A 81 11.32 9.04 10.65
CA LEU A 81 11.53 9.66 9.34
C LEU A 81 10.73 8.94 8.24
N LYS A 82 10.77 7.59 8.24
CA LYS A 82 9.96 6.77 7.32
C LYS A 82 8.46 6.94 7.51
N ARG A 83 7.99 7.06 8.76
CA ARG A 83 6.55 7.25 9.08
C ARG A 83 6.06 8.62 8.64
N CYS A 84 6.84 9.67 8.84
CA CYS A 84 6.51 11.04 8.44
C CYS A 84 6.76 11.33 6.95
N GLY A 85 7.20 10.33 6.18
CA GLY A 85 7.42 10.46 4.74
C GLY A 85 8.65 11.30 4.35
N LYS A 86 9.53 11.61 5.30
CA LYS A 86 10.77 12.37 5.10
C LYS A 86 11.88 11.44 4.59
N MET A 87 11.71 10.97 3.36
CA MET A 87 12.54 9.88 2.81
C MET A 87 13.99 10.31 2.54
N GLU A 88 14.23 11.55 2.12
CA GLU A 88 15.59 12.06 1.87
C GLU A 88 16.40 12.18 3.17
N ALA A 89 15.79 12.74 4.22
CA ALA A 89 16.41 12.81 5.53
C ALA A 89 16.69 11.40 6.11
N CYS A 90 15.79 10.43 5.87
CA CYS A 90 16.02 9.03 6.25
C CYS A 90 17.27 8.43 5.58
N LEU A 91 17.52 8.77 4.31
CA LEU A 91 18.68 8.28 3.57
C LEU A 91 19.96 8.98 4.02
N ASN A 92 19.91 10.30 4.22
CA ASN A 92 21.05 11.08 4.72
C ASN A 92 21.49 10.59 6.11
N LEU A 93 20.53 10.35 7.02
CA LEU A 93 20.84 9.75 8.33
C LEU A 93 21.49 8.37 8.18
N PHE A 94 20.99 7.54 7.25
CA PHE A 94 21.56 6.21 7.02
C PHE A 94 22.98 6.26 6.44
N GLU A 95 23.27 7.17 5.51
CA GLU A 95 24.62 7.39 4.98
C GLU A 95 25.59 7.83 6.08
N LYS A 96 25.16 8.73 6.98
CA LYS A 96 25.95 9.12 8.15
C LYS A 96 26.19 7.98 9.13
N ILE A 97 25.21 7.09 9.31
CA ILE A 97 25.38 5.87 10.12
C ILE A 97 26.41 4.94 9.48
N LEU A 98 26.44 4.82 8.16
CA LEU A 98 27.44 4.03 7.41
C LEU A 98 28.87 4.60 7.54
N GLU A 99 29.01 5.92 7.61
CA GLU A 99 30.30 6.60 7.80
C GLU A 99 30.80 6.54 9.26
N SER A 100 29.92 6.24 10.21
CA SER A 100 30.23 6.13 11.63
C SER A 100 30.57 4.69 12.03
N ASP A 101 31.26 4.50 13.15
CA ASP A 101 31.57 3.16 13.71
C ASP A 101 30.36 2.52 14.43
N ILE A 102 29.16 2.71 13.88
CA ILE A 102 27.90 2.21 14.45
C ILE A 102 27.56 0.89 13.76
N GLU A 103 27.33 -0.15 14.56
CA GLU A 103 26.93 -1.45 14.04
C GLU A 103 25.55 -1.37 13.36
N ILE A 104 25.51 -1.70 12.06
CA ILE A 104 24.27 -1.67 11.29
C ILE A 104 23.55 -2.99 11.47
N THR A 105 22.32 -2.92 11.97
CA THR A 105 21.49 -4.11 12.14
C THR A 105 20.53 -4.34 10.99
N VAL A 106 20.07 -5.58 10.86
CA VAL A 106 19.07 -6.00 9.87
C VAL A 106 17.83 -5.11 9.91
N TYR A 107 17.48 -4.61 11.10
CA TYR A 107 16.30 -3.77 11.32
C TYR A 107 16.45 -2.37 10.70
N SER A 108 17.59 -1.70 10.93
CA SER A 108 17.91 -0.39 10.34
C SER A 108 17.85 -0.44 8.82
N LEU A 109 18.47 -1.45 8.22
CA LEU A 109 18.47 -1.66 6.78
C LEU A 109 17.07 -1.95 6.22
N THR A 110 16.27 -2.75 6.93
CA THR A 110 14.87 -3.04 6.56
C THR A 110 13.98 -1.79 6.59
N ILE A 111 14.22 -0.87 7.54
CA ILE A 111 13.54 0.43 7.58
C ILE A 111 13.86 1.22 6.32
N VAL A 112 15.15 1.39 6.02
CA VAL A 112 15.67 2.16 4.88
C VAL A 112 15.21 1.58 3.54
N ILE A 113 15.28 0.26 3.35
CA ILE A 113 14.75 -0.43 2.16
C ILE A 113 13.27 -0.09 1.97
N GLY A 114 12.47 -0.14 3.03
CA GLY A 114 11.06 0.22 2.93
C GLY A 114 10.82 1.72 2.67
N ALA A 115 11.71 2.60 3.11
CA ALA A 115 11.65 4.03 2.78
C ALA A 115 11.98 4.27 1.29
N LEU A 116 13.02 3.61 0.76
CA LEU A 116 13.39 3.63 -0.66
C LEU A 116 12.26 3.11 -1.55
N CYS A 117 11.64 2.00 -1.16
CA CYS A 117 10.49 1.42 -1.85
C CYS A 117 9.32 2.40 -1.96
N LYS A 118 8.97 3.06 -0.85
CA LYS A 118 7.90 4.07 -0.85
C LYS A 118 8.23 5.30 -1.69
N SER A 119 9.52 5.62 -1.83
CA SER A 119 10.02 6.74 -2.65
C SER A 119 10.16 6.41 -4.13
N GLY A 120 9.86 5.17 -4.54
CA GLY A 120 10.05 4.70 -5.92
C GLY A 120 11.48 4.38 -6.32
N LYS A 121 12.45 4.49 -5.40
CA LYS A 121 13.85 4.14 -5.63
C LYS A 121 14.09 2.63 -5.43
N VAL A 122 13.29 1.80 -6.09
CA VAL A 122 13.26 0.34 -5.86
C VAL A 122 14.58 -0.32 -6.22
N GLN A 123 15.29 0.15 -7.25
CA GLN A 123 16.60 -0.42 -7.61
C GLN A 123 17.67 -0.18 -6.54
N ARG A 124 17.74 1.05 -6.01
CA ARG A 124 18.64 1.33 -4.88
C ARG A 124 18.31 0.47 -3.65
N ALA A 125 17.04 0.18 -3.43
CA ALA A 125 16.61 -0.71 -2.35
C ALA A 125 17.09 -2.17 -2.55
N LYS A 126 17.12 -2.65 -3.80
CA LYS A 126 17.70 -3.96 -4.17
C LYS A 126 19.21 -3.97 -4.00
N ASP A 127 19.91 -2.93 -4.45
CA ASP A 127 21.38 -2.82 -4.29
C ASP A 127 21.75 -2.89 -2.80
N LEU A 128 20.98 -2.18 -1.96
CA LEU A 128 21.19 -2.19 -0.52
C LEU A 128 20.97 -3.60 0.06
N LEU A 129 19.92 -4.32 -0.36
CA LEU A 129 19.69 -5.70 0.07
C LEU A 129 20.87 -6.63 -0.30
N ILE A 130 21.44 -6.49 -1.50
CA ILE A 130 22.60 -7.28 -1.93
C ILE A 130 23.82 -6.94 -1.06
N GLU A 131 24.04 -5.65 -0.77
CA GLU A 131 25.10 -5.19 0.12
C GLU A 131 24.96 -5.80 1.53
N MET A 132 23.71 -5.93 2.05
CA MET A 132 23.46 -6.61 3.33
C MET A 132 23.97 -8.05 3.30
N SER A 133 23.60 -8.82 2.27
CA SER A 133 24.02 -10.23 2.13
C SER A 133 25.55 -10.34 2.04
N VAL A 134 26.21 -9.47 1.27
CA VAL A 134 27.68 -9.46 1.13
C VAL A 134 28.38 -9.15 2.46
N LYS A 135 27.81 -8.28 3.30
CA LYS A 135 28.31 -7.97 4.64
C LYS A 135 27.99 -9.07 5.68
N GLY A 136 27.36 -10.17 5.27
CA GLY A 136 26.95 -11.26 6.18
C GLY A 136 25.69 -10.96 7.00
N ILE A 137 25.01 -9.85 6.72
CA ILE A 137 23.76 -9.47 7.38
C ILE A 137 22.61 -10.11 6.62
N LYS A 138 22.12 -11.26 7.12
CA LYS A 138 21.03 -12.01 6.46
C LYS A 138 19.74 -11.18 6.43
N PRO A 139 19.18 -10.85 5.25
CA PRO A 139 17.90 -10.16 5.16
C PRO A 139 16.77 -11.01 5.72
N THR A 140 15.76 -10.37 6.29
CA THR A 140 14.57 -11.08 6.78
C THR A 140 13.54 -11.28 5.68
N ILE A 141 12.62 -12.24 5.87
CA ILE A 141 11.45 -12.41 4.99
C ILE A 141 10.62 -11.12 4.84
N PHE A 142 10.59 -10.26 5.86
CA PHE A 142 9.91 -8.98 5.80
C PHE A 142 10.61 -8.01 4.83
N THR A 143 11.94 -8.03 4.79
CA THR A 143 12.76 -7.23 3.86
C THR A 143 12.44 -7.62 2.41
N TYR A 144 12.39 -8.92 2.12
CA TYR A 144 11.99 -9.44 0.80
C TYR A 144 10.53 -9.09 0.45
N ASN A 145 9.58 -9.32 1.37
CA ASN A 145 8.16 -9.00 1.13
C ASN A 145 7.95 -7.50 0.87
N THR A 146 8.73 -6.64 1.51
CA THR A 146 8.70 -5.18 1.27
C THR A 146 9.13 -4.85 -0.16
N LEU A 147 10.23 -5.43 -0.63
CA LEU A 147 10.70 -5.27 -2.01
C LEU A 147 9.73 -5.86 -3.03
N LEU A 148 9.23 -7.08 -2.80
CA LEU A 148 8.23 -7.73 -3.68
C LEU A 148 7.01 -6.84 -3.86
N ASN A 149 6.42 -6.33 -2.78
CA ASN A 149 5.28 -5.41 -2.85
C ASN A 149 5.61 -4.13 -3.62
N ALA A 150 6.83 -3.60 -3.46
CA ALA A 150 7.28 -2.41 -4.18
C ALA A 150 7.42 -2.67 -5.69
N TYR A 151 8.07 -3.78 -6.08
CA TYR A 151 8.19 -4.21 -7.47
C TYR A 151 6.81 -4.40 -8.12
N ILE A 152 5.89 -5.06 -7.42
CA ILE A 152 4.52 -5.32 -7.92
C ILE A 152 3.74 -4.02 -8.09
N LYS A 153 3.77 -3.13 -7.09
CA LYS A 153 2.97 -1.90 -7.10
C LYS A 153 3.44 -0.91 -8.17
N MET A 154 4.74 -0.90 -8.46
CA MET A 154 5.36 0.06 -9.38
C MET A 154 5.67 -0.55 -10.75
N ASP A 155 5.24 -1.79 -11.00
CA ASP A 155 5.45 -2.54 -12.25
C ASP A 155 6.93 -2.60 -12.70
N PHE A 156 7.85 -2.59 -11.74
CA PHE A 156 9.27 -2.83 -12.02
C PHE A 156 9.43 -4.34 -12.27
N GLY A 157 9.96 -4.73 -13.42
CA GLY A 157 10.16 -6.13 -13.83
C GLY A 157 11.18 -6.96 -13.02
N GLY A 158 11.21 -6.85 -11.69
CA GLY A 158 12.22 -7.46 -10.80
C GLY A 158 11.72 -8.60 -9.90
N VAL A 159 10.43 -8.95 -9.91
CA VAL A 159 9.87 -10.01 -9.04
C VAL A 159 10.57 -11.36 -9.28
N ASN A 160 10.83 -11.73 -10.54
CA ASN A 160 11.51 -13.01 -10.84
C ASN A 160 12.96 -13.03 -10.34
N GLU A 161 13.65 -11.89 -10.36
CA GLU A 161 15.01 -11.77 -9.84
C GLU A 161 15.02 -11.88 -8.33
N MET A 162 14.02 -11.27 -7.68
CA MET A 162 13.84 -11.37 -6.24
C MET A 162 13.59 -12.82 -5.80
N LEU A 163 12.77 -13.57 -6.56
CA LEU A 163 12.54 -14.99 -6.32
C LEU A 163 13.82 -15.83 -6.46
N LYS A 164 14.70 -15.52 -7.42
CA LYS A 164 16.01 -16.19 -7.55
C LYS A 164 16.89 -15.93 -6.33
N LEU A 165 16.94 -14.69 -5.85
CA LEU A 165 17.69 -14.32 -4.65
C LEU A 165 17.12 -15.01 -3.40
N MET A 166 15.80 -15.04 -3.24
CA MET A 166 15.13 -15.75 -2.14
C MET A 166 15.39 -17.26 -2.15
N ALA A 167 15.54 -17.86 -3.34
CA ALA A 167 15.86 -19.28 -3.50
C ALA A 167 17.34 -19.57 -3.18
N MET A 168 18.27 -18.71 -3.62
CA MET A 168 19.71 -18.83 -3.30
C MET A 168 19.99 -18.72 -1.80
N GLU A 169 19.21 -17.90 -1.10
CA GLU A 169 19.31 -17.67 0.35
C GLU A 169 18.46 -18.66 1.17
N GLU A 170 17.84 -19.66 0.51
CA GLU A 170 16.99 -20.70 1.12
C GLU A 170 15.91 -20.15 2.07
N THR A 171 15.31 -19.02 1.70
CA THR A 171 14.34 -18.33 2.57
C THR A 171 13.03 -19.12 2.71
N VAL A 172 12.58 -19.31 3.95
CA VAL A 172 11.29 -19.96 4.23
C VAL A 172 10.16 -18.95 4.06
N TYR A 173 9.20 -19.26 3.19
CA TYR A 173 8.05 -18.40 2.94
C TYR A 173 7.07 -18.44 4.12
N ASN A 174 6.53 -17.27 4.46
CA ASN A 174 5.42 -17.15 5.40
C ASN A 174 4.09 -16.89 4.67
N ALA A 175 2.98 -16.85 5.40
CA ALA A 175 1.65 -16.61 4.82
C ALA A 175 1.58 -15.32 3.97
N SER A 176 2.25 -14.25 4.42
CA SER A 176 2.31 -12.98 3.67
C SER A 176 3.05 -13.14 2.34
N THR A 177 4.17 -13.86 2.32
CA THR A 177 4.94 -14.14 1.09
C THR A 177 4.10 -14.93 0.08
N TYR A 178 3.45 -16.01 0.50
CA TYR A 178 2.56 -16.78 -0.37
C TYR A 178 1.43 -15.91 -0.93
N THR A 179 0.79 -15.10 -0.08
CA THR A 179 -0.28 -14.17 -0.50
C THR A 179 0.19 -13.23 -1.60
N ILE A 180 1.35 -12.59 -1.42
CA ILE A 180 1.93 -11.65 -2.39
C ILE A 180 2.21 -12.35 -3.73
N LEU A 181 2.86 -13.51 -3.69
CA LEU A 181 3.28 -14.22 -4.89
C LEU A 181 2.10 -14.84 -5.65
N ILE A 182 1.16 -15.49 -4.96
CA ILE A 182 -0.04 -16.08 -5.57
C ILE A 182 -0.88 -14.99 -6.25
N ALA A 183 -1.10 -13.86 -5.57
CA ALA A 183 -1.82 -12.72 -6.13
C ALA A 183 -1.11 -12.14 -7.37
N TRP A 184 0.22 -12.03 -7.32
CA TRP A 184 1.02 -11.52 -8.43
C TRP A 184 1.03 -12.46 -9.65
N PHE A 185 1.32 -13.74 -9.46
CA PHE A 185 1.32 -14.74 -10.53
C PHE A 185 -0.07 -14.86 -11.16
N GLY A 186 -1.13 -14.88 -10.34
CA GLY A 186 -2.52 -14.88 -10.82
C GLY A 186 -2.87 -13.64 -11.65
N SER A 187 -2.42 -12.45 -11.23
CA SER A 187 -2.64 -11.20 -11.98
C SER A 187 -1.89 -11.17 -13.31
N ASN A 188 -0.72 -11.82 -13.38
CA ASN A 188 0.10 -11.94 -14.59
C ASN A 188 -0.27 -13.14 -15.48
N ARG A 189 -1.42 -13.79 -15.23
CA ARG A 189 -1.90 -14.99 -15.96
C ARG A 189 -0.94 -16.18 -15.93
N LYS A 190 -0.06 -16.24 -14.94
CA LYS A 190 0.88 -17.33 -14.71
C LYS A 190 0.25 -18.36 -13.75
N PHE A 191 -0.86 -18.96 -14.18
CA PHE A 191 -1.72 -19.77 -13.31
C PHE A 191 -1.03 -21.01 -12.77
N VAL A 192 -0.21 -21.69 -13.59
CA VAL A 192 0.53 -22.89 -13.18
C VAL A 192 1.48 -22.58 -12.01
N GLN A 193 2.16 -21.43 -12.03
CA GLN A 193 3.02 -21.01 -10.92
C GLN A 193 2.21 -20.65 -9.67
N ALA A 194 1.05 -20.00 -9.84
CA ALA A 194 0.16 -19.67 -8.72
C ALA A 194 -0.42 -20.92 -8.05
N GLU A 195 -0.83 -21.92 -8.82
CA GLU A 195 -1.33 -23.21 -8.32
C GLU A 195 -0.26 -23.96 -7.55
N LYS A 196 0.96 -24.07 -8.08
CA LYS A 196 2.08 -24.71 -7.38
C LYS A 196 2.36 -24.06 -6.02
N LEU A 197 2.34 -22.73 -5.94
CA LEU A 197 2.54 -22.01 -4.68
C LEU A 197 1.38 -22.22 -3.71
N PHE A 198 0.15 -22.35 -4.21
CA PHE A 198 -1.02 -22.64 -3.39
C PHE A 198 -0.97 -24.07 -2.84
N GLU A 199 -0.56 -25.06 -3.65
CA GLU A 199 -0.33 -26.44 -3.21
C GLU A 199 0.80 -26.52 -2.16
N GLU A 200 1.94 -25.89 -2.44
CA GLU A 200 3.08 -25.82 -1.53
C GLU A 200 2.69 -25.19 -0.17
N MET A 201 1.85 -24.15 -0.19
CA MET A 201 1.33 -23.52 1.02
C MET A 201 0.55 -24.52 1.90
N HIS A 202 -0.24 -25.41 1.29
CA HIS A 202 -0.97 -26.46 1.99
C HIS A 202 -0.03 -27.56 2.51
N GLU A 203 0.94 -28.00 1.70
CA GLU A 203 1.94 -29.01 2.10
C GLU A 203 2.75 -28.55 3.32
N ARG A 204 3.07 -27.26 3.38
CA ARG A 204 3.76 -26.64 4.52
C ARG A 204 2.84 -26.29 5.70
N LYS A 205 1.55 -26.62 5.62
CA LYS A 205 0.54 -26.33 6.66
C LYS A 205 0.45 -24.85 7.01
N VAL A 206 0.66 -23.98 6.02
CA VAL A 206 0.43 -22.54 6.17
C VAL A 206 -1.02 -22.27 5.77
N GLU A 207 -1.86 -21.85 6.71
CA GLU A 207 -3.29 -21.66 6.43
C GLU A 207 -3.52 -20.48 5.47
N PRO A 208 -4.24 -20.69 4.35
CA PRO A 208 -4.63 -19.60 3.46
C PRO A 208 -5.61 -18.65 4.14
N ASP A 209 -5.36 -17.35 4.01
CA ASP A 209 -6.26 -16.32 4.51
C ASP A 209 -7.31 -15.90 3.45
N VAL A 210 -8.16 -14.94 3.82
CA VAL A 210 -9.16 -14.35 2.93
C VAL A 210 -8.55 -13.79 1.64
N HIS A 211 -7.32 -13.25 1.69
CA HIS A 211 -6.67 -12.65 0.54
C HIS A 211 -6.16 -13.70 -0.44
N VAL A 212 -5.61 -14.82 0.05
CA VAL A 212 -5.22 -15.95 -0.80
C VAL A 212 -6.45 -16.52 -1.50
N TYR A 213 -7.50 -16.89 -0.77
CA TYR A 213 -8.72 -17.44 -1.38
C TYR A 213 -9.35 -16.47 -2.38
N THR A 214 -9.49 -15.19 -2.01
CA THR A 214 -10.03 -14.17 -2.93
C THR A 214 -9.17 -14.08 -4.19
N SER A 215 -7.84 -14.10 -4.07
CA SER A 215 -6.94 -14.04 -5.21
C SER A 215 -7.12 -15.26 -6.13
N VAL A 216 -7.13 -16.46 -5.55
CA VAL A 216 -7.28 -17.73 -6.28
C VAL A 216 -8.62 -17.83 -6.99
N ILE A 217 -9.71 -17.49 -6.31
CA ILE A 217 -11.05 -17.41 -6.89
C ILE A 217 -11.08 -16.39 -8.03
N CYS A 218 -10.54 -15.18 -7.83
CA CYS A 218 -10.57 -14.11 -8.83
C CYS A 218 -9.83 -14.48 -10.12
N TRP A 219 -8.67 -15.14 -10.05
CA TRP A 219 -7.97 -15.51 -11.27
C TRP A 219 -8.56 -16.76 -11.94
N ASN A 220 -9.12 -17.72 -11.18
CA ASN A 220 -9.89 -18.83 -11.74
C ASN A 220 -11.17 -18.36 -12.46
N CYS A 221 -11.87 -17.36 -11.89
CA CYS A 221 -12.97 -16.65 -12.53
C CYS A 221 -12.55 -16.08 -13.89
N LYS A 222 -11.38 -15.42 -13.95
CA LYS A 222 -10.83 -14.84 -15.19
C LYS A 222 -10.39 -15.90 -16.20
N ALA A 223 -9.96 -17.07 -15.74
CA ALA A 223 -9.61 -18.21 -16.59
C ALA A 223 -10.84 -18.98 -17.11
N GLY A 224 -12.03 -18.71 -16.57
CA GLY A 224 -13.27 -19.43 -16.94
C GLY A 224 -13.43 -20.77 -16.22
N ASN A 225 -12.59 -21.07 -15.23
CA ASN A 225 -12.60 -22.32 -14.47
C ASN A 225 -13.68 -22.31 -13.38
N LEU A 226 -14.96 -22.20 -13.79
CA LEU A 226 -16.08 -22.07 -12.86
C LEU A 226 -16.17 -23.21 -11.84
N ARG A 227 -15.88 -24.46 -12.25
CA ARG A 227 -15.90 -25.62 -11.35
C ARG A 227 -14.95 -25.43 -10.16
N MET A 228 -13.69 -25.11 -10.44
CA MET A 228 -12.68 -24.86 -9.41
C MET A 228 -13.05 -23.63 -8.56
N THR A 229 -13.56 -22.59 -9.22
CA THR A 229 -13.98 -21.36 -8.55
C THR A 229 -15.03 -21.62 -7.47
N PHE A 230 -16.09 -22.37 -7.78
CA PHE A 230 -17.13 -22.73 -6.80
C PHE A 230 -16.62 -23.69 -5.73
N MET A 231 -15.78 -24.67 -6.09
CA MET A 231 -15.15 -25.55 -5.10
C MET A 231 -14.35 -24.77 -4.04
N LEU A 232 -13.54 -23.79 -4.47
CA LEU A 232 -12.75 -22.95 -3.58
C LEU A 232 -13.62 -22.00 -2.75
N PHE A 233 -14.71 -21.50 -3.32
CA PHE A 233 -15.67 -20.66 -2.59
C PHE A 233 -16.37 -21.46 -1.47
N ASP A 234 -16.81 -22.68 -1.77
CA ASP A 234 -17.42 -23.58 -0.77
C ASP A 234 -16.41 -23.99 0.31
N GLU A 235 -15.15 -24.25 -0.07
CA GLU A 235 -14.07 -24.56 0.87
C GLU A 235 -13.81 -23.39 1.82
N MET A 236 -13.70 -22.17 1.29
CA MET A 236 -13.53 -20.93 2.07
C MET A 236 -14.67 -20.77 3.08
N ALA A 237 -15.92 -21.02 2.67
CA ALA A 237 -17.08 -20.97 3.54
C ALA A 237 -17.06 -22.07 4.62
N LYS A 238 -16.70 -23.31 4.27
CA LYS A 238 -16.58 -24.44 5.22
C LYS A 238 -15.50 -24.21 6.27
N LYS A 239 -14.40 -23.53 5.91
CA LYS A 239 -13.35 -23.12 6.84
C LYS A 239 -13.74 -21.92 7.72
N GLY A 240 -14.94 -21.34 7.53
CA GLY A 240 -15.38 -20.16 8.27
C GLY A 240 -14.64 -18.88 7.91
N ILE A 241 -13.96 -18.85 6.76
CA ILE A 241 -13.23 -17.67 6.29
C ILE A 241 -14.24 -16.71 5.66
N ALA A 242 -14.32 -15.49 6.19
CA ALA A 242 -15.28 -14.50 5.73
C ALA A 242 -15.06 -14.12 4.26
N THR A 243 -16.09 -14.32 3.44
CA THR A 243 -16.12 -13.83 2.06
C THR A 243 -16.16 -12.30 2.05
N ASN A 244 -15.70 -11.69 0.96
CA ASN A 244 -15.75 -10.23 0.80
C ASN A 244 -16.43 -9.85 -0.52
N VAL A 245 -16.70 -8.55 -0.67
CA VAL A 245 -17.38 -8.01 -1.86
C VAL A 245 -16.61 -8.28 -3.16
N HIS A 246 -15.27 -8.33 -3.10
CA HIS A 246 -14.46 -8.66 -4.28
C HIS A 246 -14.64 -10.12 -4.71
N THR A 247 -14.76 -11.06 -3.77
CA THR A 247 -15.06 -12.47 -4.05
C THR A 247 -16.40 -12.60 -4.79
N TYR A 248 -17.47 -11.98 -4.28
CA TYR A 248 -18.78 -11.99 -4.93
C TYR A 248 -18.75 -11.31 -6.30
N GLY A 249 -18.14 -10.13 -6.41
CA GLY A 249 -18.03 -9.42 -7.69
C GLY A 249 -17.33 -10.25 -8.77
N ALA A 250 -16.26 -10.96 -8.42
CA ALA A 250 -15.55 -11.84 -9.34
C ALA A 250 -16.40 -13.06 -9.76
N LEU A 251 -17.08 -13.70 -8.80
CA LEU A 251 -17.97 -14.83 -9.05
C LEU A 251 -19.12 -14.42 -9.99
N ILE A 252 -19.84 -13.34 -9.65
CA ILE A 252 -20.97 -12.82 -10.44
C ILE A 252 -20.50 -12.47 -11.86
N ASP A 253 -19.36 -11.80 -12.02
CA ASP A 253 -18.78 -11.49 -13.33
C ASP A 253 -18.48 -12.74 -14.14
N SER A 254 -17.93 -13.78 -13.51
CA SER A 254 -17.56 -15.03 -14.17
C SER A 254 -18.78 -15.83 -14.63
N VAL A 255 -19.84 -15.92 -13.83
CA VAL A 255 -21.06 -16.65 -14.19
C VAL A 255 -21.87 -15.90 -15.25
N CYS A 256 -21.93 -14.57 -15.17
CA CYS A 256 -22.54 -13.73 -16.21
C CYS A 256 -21.85 -13.93 -17.56
N LYS A 257 -20.51 -13.95 -17.58
CA LYS A 257 -19.73 -14.22 -18.81
C LYS A 257 -19.96 -15.62 -19.37
N ALA A 258 -20.24 -16.59 -18.52
CA ALA A 258 -20.60 -17.94 -18.92
C ALA A 258 -22.09 -18.10 -19.31
N GLY A 259 -22.87 -17.03 -19.29
CA GLY A 259 -24.30 -17.04 -19.62
C GLY A 259 -25.19 -17.67 -18.54
N LYS A 260 -24.67 -17.91 -17.33
CA LYS A 260 -25.39 -18.53 -16.21
C LYS A 260 -26.03 -17.44 -15.33
N VAL A 261 -27.08 -16.81 -15.85
CA VAL A 261 -27.71 -15.64 -15.22
C VAL A 261 -28.37 -16.00 -13.88
N GLU A 262 -28.98 -17.18 -13.78
CA GLU A 262 -29.64 -17.65 -12.57
C GLU A 262 -28.65 -17.80 -11.41
N ALA A 263 -27.45 -18.31 -11.69
CA ALA A 263 -26.37 -18.40 -10.71
C ALA A 263 -25.89 -17.01 -10.25
N ALA A 264 -25.89 -16.03 -11.13
CA ALA A 264 -25.55 -14.64 -10.80
C ALA A 264 -26.56 -14.03 -9.82
N GLU A 265 -27.85 -14.30 -10.02
CA GLU A 265 -28.91 -13.83 -9.14
C GLU A 265 -28.85 -14.47 -7.75
N ILE A 266 -28.57 -15.77 -7.68
CA ILE A 266 -28.37 -16.48 -6.40
C ILE A 266 -27.21 -15.83 -5.61
N LEU A 267 -26.08 -15.57 -6.27
CA LEU A 267 -24.92 -14.93 -5.64
C LEU A 267 -25.20 -13.49 -5.18
N LEU A 268 -25.97 -12.72 -5.95
CA LEU A 268 -26.40 -11.37 -5.56
C LEU A 268 -27.30 -11.40 -4.32
N ASN A 269 -28.26 -12.33 -4.27
CA ASN A 269 -29.16 -12.47 -3.12
C ASN A 269 -28.41 -12.96 -1.87
N GLU A 270 -27.45 -13.87 -2.02
CA GLU A 270 -26.58 -14.31 -0.92
C GLU A 270 -25.69 -13.18 -0.40
N MET A 271 -25.13 -12.35 -1.29
CA MET A 271 -24.36 -11.17 -0.93
C MET A 271 -25.22 -10.19 -0.11
N GLN A 272 -26.46 -9.95 -0.55
CA GLN A 272 -27.39 -9.06 0.15
C GLN A 272 -27.81 -9.62 1.51
N SER A 273 -28.08 -10.92 1.63
CA SER A 273 -28.47 -11.54 2.90
C SER A 273 -27.35 -11.55 3.94
N LYS A 274 -26.08 -11.51 3.49
CA LYS A 274 -24.89 -11.31 4.33
C LYS A 274 -24.62 -9.85 4.69
N GLY A 275 -25.49 -8.92 4.28
CA GLY A 275 -25.40 -7.49 4.63
C GLY A 275 -24.40 -6.69 3.80
N PHE A 276 -23.90 -7.24 2.68
CA PHE A 276 -23.05 -6.47 1.78
C PHE A 276 -23.87 -5.56 0.88
N ASP A 277 -23.35 -4.37 0.60
CA ASP A 277 -23.96 -3.43 -0.32
C ASP A 277 -23.76 -3.87 -1.79
N VAL A 278 -24.87 -4.22 -2.43
CA VAL A 278 -24.91 -4.68 -3.83
C VAL A 278 -24.49 -3.57 -4.80
N ASN A 279 -24.61 -2.29 -4.42
CA ASN A 279 -24.15 -1.14 -5.22
C ASN A 279 -22.65 -1.24 -5.53
N VAL A 280 -21.87 -1.80 -4.60
CA VAL A 280 -20.43 -1.98 -4.79
C VAL A 280 -20.14 -2.94 -5.95
N VAL A 281 -20.96 -3.97 -6.16
CA VAL A 281 -20.81 -4.89 -7.30
C VAL A 281 -21.18 -4.21 -8.62
N PHE A 282 -22.25 -3.42 -8.65
CA PHE A 282 -22.58 -2.61 -9.83
C PHE A 282 -21.44 -1.64 -10.17
N ASN A 283 -20.88 -0.96 -9.17
CA ASN A 283 -19.72 -0.08 -9.34
C ASN A 283 -18.49 -0.80 -9.88
N ILE A 284 -18.19 -2.01 -9.40
CA ILE A 284 -17.10 -2.84 -9.93
C ILE A 284 -17.31 -3.15 -11.42
N PHE A 285 -18.55 -3.46 -11.83
CA PHE A 285 -18.88 -3.73 -13.23
C PHE A 285 -18.75 -2.49 -14.11
N ILE A 286 -19.36 -1.38 -13.69
CA ILE A 286 -19.31 -0.09 -14.40
C ILE A 286 -17.85 0.31 -14.60
N ASP A 287 -17.04 0.29 -13.53
CA ASP A 287 -15.62 0.63 -13.59
C ASP A 287 -14.82 -0.34 -14.47
N GLY A 288 -15.09 -1.64 -14.35
CA GLY A 288 -14.48 -2.66 -15.20
C GLY A 288 -14.77 -2.46 -16.70
N TYR A 289 -15.99 -2.06 -17.06
CA TYR A 289 -16.35 -1.73 -18.44
C TYR A 289 -15.74 -0.39 -18.90
N CYS A 290 -15.74 0.63 -18.04
CA CYS A 290 -15.10 1.92 -18.30
C CYS A 290 -13.60 1.79 -18.55
N ARG A 291 -12.88 1.01 -17.72
CA ARG A 291 -11.45 0.74 -17.89
C ARG A 291 -11.11 0.00 -19.19
N LYS A 292 -12.05 -0.77 -19.75
CA LYS A 292 -11.91 -1.45 -21.05
C LYS A 292 -12.42 -0.63 -22.25
N GLY A 293 -12.88 0.60 -22.02
CA GLY A 293 -13.48 1.45 -23.07
C GLY A 293 -14.88 1.03 -23.52
N PHE A 294 -15.51 0.06 -22.85
CA PHE A 294 -16.84 -0.45 -23.19
C PHE A 294 -17.97 0.38 -22.53
N ILE A 295 -18.00 1.68 -22.77
CA ILE A 295 -18.93 2.62 -22.10
C ILE A 295 -20.40 2.25 -22.32
N ASN A 296 -20.78 1.80 -23.52
CA ASN A 296 -22.16 1.36 -23.78
C ASN A 296 -22.60 0.19 -22.88
N LYS A 297 -21.67 -0.69 -22.47
CA LYS A 297 -21.96 -1.77 -21.52
C LYS A 297 -22.07 -1.22 -20.10
N ALA A 298 -21.21 -0.27 -19.72
CA ALA A 298 -21.29 0.42 -18.43
C ALA A 298 -22.66 1.11 -18.23
N ILE A 299 -23.15 1.83 -19.23
CA ILE A 299 -24.47 2.51 -19.19
C ILE A 299 -25.62 1.48 -19.07
N LYS A 300 -25.52 0.33 -19.74
CA LYS A 300 -26.52 -0.74 -19.57
C LYS A 300 -26.56 -1.30 -18.16
N VAL A 301 -25.41 -1.41 -17.50
CA VAL A 301 -25.33 -1.84 -16.09
C VAL A 301 -25.95 -0.78 -15.18
N LEU A 302 -25.72 0.51 -15.45
CA LEU A 302 -26.34 1.62 -14.72
C LEU A 302 -27.87 1.57 -14.81
N ALA A 303 -28.43 1.45 -16.02
CA ALA A 303 -29.88 1.34 -16.21
C ALA A 303 -30.47 0.09 -15.52
N ALA A 304 -29.71 -1.01 -15.45
CA ALA A 304 -30.13 -2.21 -14.73
C ALA A 304 -30.11 -2.02 -13.21
N MET A 305 -29.18 -1.23 -12.68
CA MET A 305 -29.10 -0.83 -11.27
C MET A 305 -30.33 -0.01 -10.88
N GLU A 306 -30.68 1.03 -11.65
CA GLU A 306 -31.88 1.84 -11.43
C GLU A 306 -33.17 1.00 -11.50
N LYS A 307 -33.30 0.13 -12.50
CA LYS A 307 -34.48 -0.73 -12.67
C LYS A 307 -34.70 -1.68 -11.48
N LYS A 308 -33.63 -2.09 -10.80
CA LYS A 308 -33.69 -2.92 -9.60
C LYS A 308 -33.91 -2.12 -8.31
N GLY A 309 -34.07 -0.80 -8.39
CA GLY A 309 -34.36 0.08 -7.26
C GLY A 309 -33.11 0.47 -6.46
N PHE A 310 -31.92 0.29 -7.03
CA PHE A 310 -30.66 0.68 -6.41
C PHE A 310 -30.28 2.10 -6.85
N ASN A 311 -29.96 2.97 -5.90
CA ASN A 311 -29.60 4.36 -6.17
C ASN A 311 -28.11 4.51 -6.48
N GLU A 312 -27.79 5.35 -7.45
CA GLU A 312 -26.41 5.74 -7.75
C GLU A 312 -25.75 6.39 -6.51
N ASP A 313 -24.51 6.01 -6.24
CA ASP A 313 -23.69 6.65 -5.22
C ASP A 313 -22.66 7.59 -5.85
N ILE A 314 -22.01 8.41 -5.02
CA ILE A 314 -20.94 9.33 -5.46
C ILE A 314 -19.84 8.58 -6.23
N PHE A 315 -19.61 7.31 -5.87
CA PHE A 315 -18.61 6.46 -6.53
C PHE A 315 -19.04 6.09 -7.96
N THR A 316 -20.32 5.76 -8.17
CA THR A 316 -20.94 5.46 -9.47
C THR A 316 -20.73 6.63 -10.43
N HIS A 317 -21.09 7.85 -10.00
CA HIS A 317 -20.94 9.05 -10.81
C HIS A 317 -19.46 9.33 -11.15
N ASN A 318 -18.55 9.19 -10.17
CA ASN A 318 -17.11 9.40 -10.38
C ASN A 318 -16.52 8.40 -11.39
N ILE A 319 -16.92 7.13 -11.33
CA ILE A 319 -16.49 6.09 -12.26
C ILE A 319 -16.92 6.45 -13.69
N ILE A 320 -18.20 6.81 -13.88
CA ILE A 320 -18.74 7.13 -15.19
C ILE A 320 -18.08 8.38 -15.77
N ALA A 321 -17.91 9.44 -14.97
CA ALA A 321 -17.20 10.65 -15.38
C ALA A 321 -15.75 10.36 -15.78
N SER A 322 -15.05 9.52 -15.02
CA SER A 322 -13.69 9.04 -15.35
C SER A 322 -13.66 8.19 -16.63
N GLY A 323 -14.67 7.36 -16.85
CA GLY A 323 -14.81 6.55 -18.07
C GLY A 323 -15.09 7.38 -19.32
N LEU A 324 -15.96 8.39 -19.22
CA LEU A 324 -16.33 9.29 -20.31
C LEU A 324 -15.19 10.25 -20.68
N SER A 325 -14.45 10.78 -19.69
CA SER A 325 -13.30 11.67 -19.94
C SER A 325 -12.18 10.96 -20.70
N LYS A 326 -11.93 9.67 -20.43
CA LYS A 326 -10.99 8.82 -21.19
C LYS A 326 -11.41 8.59 -22.64
N LEU A 327 -12.70 8.73 -22.96
CA LEU A 327 -13.22 8.64 -24.32
C LEU A 327 -13.05 9.96 -25.07
N GLN A 328 -13.21 11.09 -24.35
CA GLN A 328 -12.94 12.43 -24.84
C GLN A 328 -11.46 12.66 -25.18
N SER A 329 -10.53 11.96 -24.53
CA SER A 329 -9.09 12.02 -24.87
C SER A 329 -8.67 11.15 -26.07
N VAL A 330 -9.58 10.36 -26.68
CA VAL A 330 -9.25 9.42 -27.77
C VAL A 330 -10.01 9.66 -29.07
N GLY A 331 -11.02 10.54 -29.11
CA GLY A 331 -11.63 10.85 -30.41
C GLY A 331 -12.76 11.86 -30.36
N THR A 332 -12.54 12.97 -31.07
CA THR A 332 -13.56 13.75 -31.77
C THR A 332 -14.68 12.88 -32.35
N ALA A 333 -15.79 12.70 -31.63
CA ALA A 333 -17.06 12.19 -32.16
C ALA A 333 -18.25 12.39 -31.20
N ILE A 334 -18.52 13.61 -30.74
CA ILE A 334 -19.88 13.99 -30.30
C ILE A 334 -20.54 14.77 -31.44
N ARG A 335 -20.94 14.02 -32.47
CA ARG A 335 -21.99 14.45 -33.42
C ARG A 335 -23.24 13.57 -33.25
N LYS A 336 -23.57 13.24 -32.00
CA LYS A 336 -24.77 12.44 -31.67
C LYS A 336 -25.59 12.95 -30.49
N PHE A 337 -25.41 14.20 -30.08
CA PHE A 337 -26.24 14.85 -29.06
C PHE A 337 -26.76 16.24 -29.46
N VAL A 338 -26.71 16.59 -30.75
CA VAL A 338 -27.43 17.76 -31.28
C VAL A 338 -28.32 17.28 -32.42
N GLU A 339 -29.47 16.75 -32.03
CA GLU A 339 -30.75 16.89 -32.74
C GLU A 339 -31.83 16.29 -31.82
N PRO A 340 -32.59 17.13 -31.10
CA PRO A 340 -33.84 16.71 -30.47
C PRO A 340 -34.95 16.72 -31.53
N GLU A 341 -35.59 15.57 -31.73
CA GLU A 341 -36.93 15.54 -32.33
C GLU A 341 -37.93 16.19 -31.37
N GLY A 342 -38.44 17.36 -31.74
CA GLY A 342 -39.69 17.93 -31.22
C GLY A 342 -39.60 18.73 -29.91
N PRO A 343 -40.50 19.73 -29.71
CA PRO A 343 -40.34 20.75 -28.69
C PRO A 343 -40.88 20.25 -27.36
N VAL A 344 -40.04 20.26 -26.33
CA VAL A 344 -40.48 20.27 -24.94
C VAL A 344 -39.81 21.45 -24.27
N GLU A 345 -40.56 22.55 -24.14
CA GLU A 345 -40.21 23.64 -23.24
C GLU A 345 -40.23 23.12 -21.80
N PHE A 346 -39.09 23.15 -21.11
CA PHE A 346 -39.07 23.47 -19.68
C PHE A 346 -37.75 24.17 -19.33
N SER A 347 -37.86 25.48 -19.17
CA SER A 347 -37.10 26.42 -18.34
C SER A 347 -35.71 26.01 -17.80
N LEU A 348 -34.71 26.67 -18.36
CA LEU A 348 -33.49 27.24 -17.76
C LEU A 348 -33.07 26.81 -16.33
N TYR A 349 -31.84 26.29 -16.30
CA TYR A 349 -30.83 26.34 -15.25
C TYR A 349 -30.75 27.67 -14.48
N THR A 350 -30.59 27.58 -13.15
CA THR A 350 -29.58 28.30 -12.35
C THR A 350 -29.28 27.48 -11.10
N SER A 351 -28.09 26.88 -11.00
CA SER A 351 -26.99 27.37 -10.14
C SER A 351 -27.27 27.31 -8.65
N ASN A 352 -26.69 26.32 -7.96
CA ASN A 352 -26.03 26.49 -6.67
C ASN A 352 -25.39 25.17 -6.22
N TYR A 353 -24.10 24.98 -6.53
CA TYR A 353 -23.10 24.46 -5.59
C TYR A 353 -21.72 24.80 -6.17
N CYS A 354 -21.17 25.92 -5.69
CA CYS A 354 -19.88 26.46 -6.04
C CYS A 354 -18.73 25.51 -5.70
N TYR A 355 -17.91 25.16 -6.69
CA TYR A 355 -16.51 24.82 -6.48
C TYR A 355 -15.66 26.06 -6.81
N THR A 356 -15.15 26.75 -5.79
CA THR A 356 -14.01 27.67 -5.94
C THR A 356 -12.73 26.85 -5.90
N ARG A 357 -12.20 26.49 -7.07
CA ARG A 357 -10.77 26.18 -7.26
C ARG A 357 -10.09 27.48 -7.70
N ASN A 358 -9.40 28.15 -6.79
CA ASN A 358 -8.41 29.16 -7.13
C ASN A 358 -7.11 28.44 -7.51
N ILE A 359 -6.74 28.51 -8.79
CA ILE A 359 -5.36 28.38 -9.27
C ILE A 359 -5.04 29.74 -9.89
N ILE A 360 -4.07 30.46 -9.33
CA ILE A 360 -3.37 31.54 -10.00
C ILE A 360 -1.90 31.10 -10.05
N ILE A 361 -1.44 30.92 -11.30
CA ILE A 361 -0.08 30.98 -11.89
C ILE A 361 1.07 30.44 -11.05
#